data_AF-A0A951VB37-F1
#
_entry.id   AF-A0A951VB37-F1
#
_cell.length_a   1.000
_cell.length_b   1.000
_cell.length_c   1.000
_cell.angle_alpha   90.00
_cell.angle_beta   90.00
_cell.angle_gamma   90.00
#
_symmetry.space_group_name_H-M   'P 1'
#
loop_
_entity.id
_entity.type
_entity.pdbx_description
1 polymer ?
#
loop_
_entity_poly.entity_id
_entity_poly.type
_entity_poly.pdbx_seq_one_letter_code
_entity_poly.pdbx_strand_id
1 'polypeptide(L)'
;GYFQSFAPTGHAGELETSLVMATRLDLVHLDRARIESGEDLDRLESLKNQTSGFWWYASFPNHYHGDGSFGDSELGELTLEHQSDLLARLIRDFKQSQVLEELQREFFERIQNPR
;
A
#
# COMPACT_ATOMS: atom_id res chain seq x y z
N GLY A 1 -24.89 -6.00 1.97
CA GLY A 1 -24.69 -4.54 2.03
C GLY A 1 -23.46 -4.28 2.87
N TYR A 2 -22.76 -3.17 2.60
CA TYR A 2 -21.37 -2.88 2.98
C TYR A 2 -20.29 -3.44 2.04
N PHE A 3 -20.42 -3.13 0.75
CA PHE A 3 -19.26 -2.67 0.00
C PHE A 3 -19.55 -1.22 -0.36
N GLN A 4 -19.27 -0.31 0.56
CA GLN A 4 -18.99 1.06 0.14
C GLN A 4 -17.77 0.97 -0.75
N SER A 5 -17.86 1.52 -1.95
CA SER A 5 -16.73 1.65 -2.85
C SER A 5 -15.65 2.41 -2.10
N PHE A 6 -14.60 1.71 -1.67
CA PHE A 6 -13.35 2.39 -1.33
C PHE A 6 -12.97 3.17 -2.58
N ALA A 7 -12.79 4.49 -2.44
CA ALA A 7 -12.04 5.24 -3.44
C ALA A 7 -10.75 4.47 -3.71
N PRO A 8 -10.21 4.43 -4.94
CA PRO A 8 -9.02 3.64 -5.19
C PRO A 8 -7.92 4.15 -4.26
N THR A 9 -7.49 3.32 -3.29
CA THR A 9 -6.43 3.66 -2.33
C THR A 9 -5.05 3.55 -2.99
N GLY A 10 -4.96 3.90 -4.27
CA GLY A 10 -3.75 3.80 -5.07
C GLY A 10 -2.69 4.81 -4.63
N HIS A 11 -1.76 5.09 -5.53
CA HIS A 11 -0.67 6.02 -5.26
C HIS A 11 -1.14 7.47 -5.18
N ALA A 12 -0.77 8.15 -4.10
CA ALA A 12 -1.24 9.45 -3.64
C ALA A 12 -2.76 9.53 -3.38
N GLY A 13 -3.43 8.38 -3.24
CA GLY A 13 -4.86 8.31 -2.88
C GLY A 13 -5.15 8.72 -1.43
N GLU A 14 -6.37 8.44 -0.98
CA GLU A 14 -6.89 8.76 0.35
C GLU A 14 -5.91 8.41 1.47
N LEU A 15 -5.42 7.16 1.51
CA LEU A 15 -4.57 6.68 2.60
C LEU A 15 -3.20 7.38 2.62
N GLU A 16 -2.48 7.42 1.50
CA GLU A 16 -1.17 8.08 1.46
C GLU A 16 -1.27 9.58 1.76
N THR A 17 -2.34 10.24 1.29
CA THR A 17 -2.60 11.65 1.63
C THR A 17 -2.88 11.81 3.13
N SER A 18 -3.71 10.95 3.71
CA SER A 18 -4.03 10.93 5.15
C SER A 18 -2.77 10.77 6.01
N LEU A 19 -1.87 9.85 5.64
CA LEU A 19 -0.61 9.62 6.34
C LEU A 19 0.32 10.85 6.31
N VAL A 20 0.39 11.55 5.16
CA VAL A 20 1.15 12.80 5.06
C VAL A 20 0.47 13.89 5.88
N MET A 21 -0.86 14.00 5.87
CA MET A 21 -1.60 14.97 6.67
C MET A 21 -1.34 14.80 8.17
N ALA A 22 -1.31 13.56 8.67
CA ALA A 22 -1.05 13.26 10.07
C ALA A 22 0.36 13.68 10.55
N THR A 23 1.34 13.76 9.65
CA THR A 23 2.73 14.07 10.02
C THR A 23 3.18 15.46 9.58
N ARG A 24 2.67 15.95 8.45
CA ARG A 24 3.06 17.16 7.73
C ARG A 24 1.87 17.75 6.97
N LEU A 25 0.80 18.07 7.69
CA LEU A 25 -0.39 18.74 7.14
C LEU A 25 -0.05 19.98 6.31
N ASP A 26 1.00 20.72 6.68
CA ASP A 26 1.50 21.92 6.00
C ASP A 26 1.98 21.67 4.56
N LEU A 27 2.23 20.42 4.18
CA LEU A 27 2.65 20.04 2.83
C LEU A 27 1.50 19.59 1.93
N VAL A 28 0.29 19.42 2.46
CA VAL A 28 -0.85 18.87 1.72
C VAL A 28 -1.76 19.99 1.23
N HIS A 29 -2.01 20.01 -0.07
CA HIS A 29 -2.92 20.93 -0.72
C HIS A 29 -4.14 20.16 -1.27
N LEU A 30 -5.10 19.84 -0.40
CA LEU A 30 -6.32 19.11 -0.78
C LEU A 30 -7.13 19.82 -1.87
N ASP A 31 -7.06 21.15 -1.92
CA ASP A 31 -7.66 21.98 -2.97
C ASP A 31 -7.14 21.64 -4.38
N ARG A 32 -5.97 21.01 -4.48
CA ARG A 32 -5.32 20.63 -5.73
C ARG A 32 -5.53 19.16 -6.10
N ALA A 33 -6.05 18.33 -5.19
CA ALA A 33 -6.07 16.88 -5.34
C ALA A 33 -6.92 16.39 -6.53
N ARG A 34 -7.91 17.17 -6.97
CA ARG A 34 -8.76 16.84 -8.14
C ARG A 34 -8.43 17.64 -9.42
N ILE A 35 -7.32 18.38 -9.44
CA ILE A 35 -6.89 19.08 -10.67
C ILE A 35 -6.51 18.06 -11.76
N GLU A 36 -5.91 16.94 -11.35
CA GLU A 36 -5.55 15.82 -12.23
C GLU A 36 -6.35 14.57 -11.86
N SER A 37 -6.70 13.75 -12.85
CA SER A 37 -7.39 12.48 -12.60
C SER A 37 -6.39 11.40 -12.20
N GLY A 38 -6.77 10.59 -11.21
CA GLY A 38 -6.10 9.36 -10.82
C GLY A 38 -6.81 8.09 -11.33
N GLU A 39 -7.72 8.22 -12.30
CA GLU A 39 -8.39 7.07 -12.94
C GLU A 39 -7.44 6.34 -13.90
N ASP A 40 -7.62 5.03 -14.00
CA ASP A 40 -6.92 4.21 -14.99
C ASP A 40 -7.46 4.52 -16.39
N LEU A 41 -6.58 4.98 -17.28
CA LEU A 41 -6.90 5.29 -18.67
C LEU A 41 -7.01 4.05 -19.58
N ASP A 42 -6.64 2.86 -19.10
CA ASP A 42 -6.68 1.58 -19.81
C ASP A 42 -5.99 1.63 -21.20
N ARG A 43 -4.88 2.39 -21.31
CA ARG A 43 -4.21 2.64 -22.60
C ARG A 43 -3.52 1.41 -23.20
N LEU A 44 -3.44 0.30 -22.45
CA LEU A 44 -2.86 -0.96 -22.90
C LEU A 44 -3.91 -2.06 -23.14
N GLU A 45 -5.20 -1.71 -23.22
CA GLU A 45 -6.28 -2.69 -23.37
C GLU A 45 -6.07 -3.64 -24.58
N SER A 46 -5.49 -3.15 -25.68
CA SER A 46 -5.23 -3.97 -26.88
C SER A 46 -4.07 -4.96 -26.72
N LEU A 47 -3.33 -4.90 -25.63
CA LEU A 47 -2.11 -5.68 -25.39
C LEU A 47 -2.17 -6.50 -24.08
N LYS A 48 -3.29 -7.20 -23.85
CA LYS A 48 -3.61 -7.88 -22.57
C LYS A 48 -2.62 -8.95 -22.09
N ASN A 49 -1.77 -9.49 -22.97
CA ASN A 49 -0.82 -10.58 -22.65
C ASN A 49 0.61 -10.09 -22.39
N GLN A 50 0.82 -8.78 -22.22
CA GLN A 50 2.16 -8.23 -22.02
C GLN A 50 2.39 -7.78 -20.59
N THR A 51 3.60 -8.01 -20.08
CA THR A 51 4.12 -7.33 -18.91
C THR A 51 5.06 -6.25 -19.41
N SER A 52 4.61 -5.00 -19.40
CA SER A 52 5.43 -3.86 -19.82
C SER A 52 5.87 -3.07 -18.59
N GLY A 53 7.15 -2.71 -18.48
CA GLY A 53 7.62 -1.75 -17.47
C GLY A 53 7.02 -0.33 -17.64
N PHE A 54 6.33 -0.08 -18.74
CA PHE A 54 5.70 1.19 -19.08
C PHE A 54 4.22 1.26 -18.67
N TRP A 55 3.68 0.21 -18.05
CA TRP A 55 2.25 0.10 -17.72
C TRP A 55 1.76 1.22 -16.81
N TRP A 56 2.60 1.68 -15.87
CA TRP A 56 2.23 2.71 -14.90
C TRP A 56 1.92 4.03 -15.61
N TYR A 57 2.83 4.52 -16.46
CA TYR A 57 2.60 5.74 -17.23
C TYR A 57 1.43 5.60 -18.21
N ALA A 58 1.21 4.40 -18.75
CA ALA A 58 0.08 4.14 -19.62
C ALA A 58 -1.26 4.25 -18.87
N SER A 59 -1.33 3.81 -17.61
CA SER A 59 -2.55 3.83 -16.80
C SER A 59 -2.75 5.19 -16.12
N PHE A 60 -1.66 5.75 -15.57
CA PHE A 60 -1.63 6.93 -14.69
C PHE A 60 -0.54 7.92 -15.15
N PRO A 61 -0.76 8.67 -16.25
CA PRO A 61 0.27 9.57 -16.81
C PRO A 61 0.68 10.71 -15.86
N ASN A 62 -0.22 11.10 -14.95
CA ASN A 62 0.03 12.11 -13.91
C ASN A 62 0.76 11.54 -12.69
N HIS A 63 1.14 10.26 -12.73
CA HIS A 63 1.73 9.52 -11.60
C HIS A 63 0.82 9.50 -10.36
N TYR A 64 -0.49 9.56 -10.60
CA TYR A 64 -1.52 9.63 -9.60
C TYR A 64 -2.54 8.50 -9.82
N HIS A 65 -2.84 7.73 -8.77
CA HIS A 65 -3.83 6.65 -8.83
C HIS A 65 -4.72 6.71 -7.58
N GLY A 66 -6.00 7.03 -7.76
CA GLY A 66 -6.94 7.22 -6.66
C GLY A 66 -7.46 8.65 -6.53
N ASP A 67 -8.05 8.94 -5.37
CA ASP A 67 -8.52 10.28 -5.01
C ASP A 67 -8.06 10.63 -3.60
N GLY A 68 -7.14 11.57 -3.52
CA GLY A 68 -6.48 12.10 -2.34
C GLY A 68 -7.26 13.25 -1.72
N SER A 69 -8.30 13.76 -2.39
CA SER A 69 -9.19 14.76 -1.80
C SER A 69 -10.00 14.21 -0.61
N PHE A 70 -10.05 12.88 -0.47
CA PHE A 70 -10.61 12.19 0.69
C PHE A 70 -9.62 12.08 1.87
N GLY A 71 -8.40 12.60 1.74
CA GLY A 71 -7.41 12.56 2.82
C GLY A 71 -7.93 13.17 4.12
N ASP A 72 -7.69 12.46 5.22
CA ASP A 72 -8.17 12.81 6.55
C ASP A 72 -7.05 12.60 7.60
N SER A 73 -6.79 13.61 8.43
CA SER A 73 -5.69 13.54 9.40
C SER A 73 -5.94 12.52 10.51
N GLU A 74 -7.19 12.35 10.95
CA GLU A 74 -7.55 11.39 12.00
C GLU A 74 -7.39 9.96 11.50
N LEU A 75 -7.79 9.69 10.26
CA LEU A 75 -7.52 8.41 9.58
C LEU A 75 -6.01 8.14 9.51
N GLY A 76 -5.21 9.16 9.16
CA GLY A 76 -3.77 9.06 9.10
C GLY A 76 -3.13 8.74 10.47
N GLU A 77 -3.54 9.44 11.52
CA GLU A 77 -3.08 9.22 12.90
C GLU A 77 -3.40 7.80 13.37
N LEU A 78 -4.66 7.37 13.25
CA LEU A 78 -5.10 6.03 13.63
C LEU A 78 -4.32 4.94 12.87
N THR A 79 -4.07 5.15 11.58
CA THR A 79 -3.31 4.21 10.75
C THR A 79 -1.86 4.14 11.21
N LEU A 80 -1.20 5.28 11.42
CA LEU A 80 0.20 5.33 11.86
C LEU A 80 0.39 4.68 13.22
N GLU A 81 -0.51 4.94 14.17
CA GLU A 81 -0.48 4.32 15.50
C GLU A 81 -0.62 2.80 15.38
N HIS A 82 -1.65 2.32 14.67
CA HIS A 82 -1.90 0.90 14.52
C HIS A 82 -0.74 0.17 13.83
N GLN A 83 -0.21 0.73 12.74
CA GLN A 83 0.92 0.12 12.01
C GLN A 83 2.21 0.12 12.84
N SER A 84 2.50 1.21 13.56
CA SER A 84 3.67 1.30 14.44
C SER A 84 3.59 0.28 15.56
N ASP A 85 2.41 0.11 16.15
CA ASP A 85 2.16 -0.88 17.20
C ASP A 85 2.35 -2.31 16.70
N LEU A 86 1.79 -2.65 15.55
CA LEU A 86 1.95 -3.96 14.93
C LEU A 86 3.42 -4.24 14.59
N LEU A 87 4.13 -3.27 14.00
CA LEU A 87 5.55 -3.41 13.69
C LEU A 87 6.39 -3.63 14.95
N ALA A 88 6.12 -2.87 16.02
CA ALA A 88 6.83 -3.03 17.28
C ALA A 88 6.55 -4.40 17.93
N ARG A 89 5.33 -4.93 17.81
CA ARG A 89 4.97 -6.29 18.27
C ARG A 89 5.71 -7.34 17.46
N LEU A 90 5.67 -7.26 16.13
CA LEU A 90 6.37 -8.18 15.25
C LEU A 90 7.88 -8.25 15.56
N ILE A 91 8.52 -7.09 15.77
CA ILE A 91 9.94 -7.03 16.13
C ILE A 91 10.20 -7.71 17.49
N ARG A 92 9.31 -7.53 18.48
CA ARG A 92 9.44 -8.22 19.78
C ARG A 92 9.28 -9.72 19.62
N ASP A 93 8.27 -10.17 18.88
CA ASP A 93 7.99 -11.59 18.66
C ASP A 93 9.18 -12.28 17.99
N PHE A 94 9.78 -11.65 16.97
CA PHE A 94 11.01 -12.16 16.34
C PHE A 94 12.24 -12.17 17.25
N LYS A 95 12.34 -11.24 18.20
CA LYS A 95 13.44 -11.23 19.18
C LYS A 95 13.27 -12.27 20.29
N GLN A 96 12.05 -12.72 20.53
CA GLN A 96 11.71 -13.61 21.65
C GLN A 96 11.43 -15.06 21.21
N SER A 97 11.17 -15.28 19.93
CA SER A 97 10.81 -16.59 19.38
C SER A 97 11.85 -17.11 18.40
N GLN A 98 12.25 -18.37 18.55
CA GLN A 98 13.08 -19.09 17.58
C GLN A 98 12.26 -20.00 16.65
N VAL A 99 10.93 -20.01 16.77
CA VAL A 99 10.04 -20.94 16.06
C VAL A 99 10.24 -20.90 14.55
N LEU A 100 10.44 -19.72 13.96
CA LEU A 100 10.68 -19.60 12.52
C LEU A 100 12.00 -20.25 12.10
N GLU A 101 13.06 -20.07 12.88
CA GLU A 101 14.37 -20.68 12.62
C GLU A 101 14.29 -22.21 12.75
N GLU A 102 13.59 -22.70 13.77
CA GLU A 102 13.37 -24.13 14.01
C GLU A 102 12.60 -24.78 12.86
N LEU A 103 11.49 -24.18 12.43
CA LEU A 103 10.69 -24.67 11.30
C LEU A 103 11.47 -24.59 9.98
N GLN A 104 12.27 -23.54 9.77
CA GLN A 104 13.11 -23.42 8.59
C GLN A 104 14.16 -24.53 8.54
N ARG A 105 14.83 -24.81 9.67
CA ARG A 105 15.79 -25.91 9.80
C ARG A 105 15.13 -27.26 9.55
N GLU A 106 13.98 -27.51 10.17
CA GLU A 106 13.20 -28.74 9.94
C GLU A 106 12.84 -28.93 8.46
N PHE A 107 12.35 -27.87 7.80
CA PHE A 107 12.02 -27.90 6.38
C PHE A 107 13.24 -28.29 5.53
N PHE A 108 14.39 -27.66 5.77
CA PHE A 108 15.61 -27.93 5.00
C PHE A 108 16.18 -29.33 5.24
N GLU A 109 16.13 -29.82 6.47
CA GLU A 109 16.53 -31.20 6.80
C GLU A 109 15.66 -32.23 6.08
N ARG A 110 14.35 -31.99 5.98
CA ARG A 110 13.40 -32.87 5.27
C ARG A 110 13.64 -32.93 3.78
N ILE A 111 13.96 -31.82 3.12
CA ILE A 111 14.20 -31.83 1.66
C ILE A 111 15.59 -32.36 1.29
N GLN A 112 16.57 -32.28 2.20
CA GLN A 112 17.89 -32.89 2.00
C GLN A 112 17.86 -34.41 2.23
N ASN A 113 16.95 -34.88 3.07
CA ASN A 113 16.70 -36.30 3.34
C ASN A 113 15.27 -36.69 2.93
N PRO A 114 14.94 -36.61 1.63
CA PRO A 114 13.62 -37.00 1.16
C PRO A 114 13.42 -38.50 1.43
N ARG A 115 12.25 -38.85 1.97
CA ARG A 115 11.82 -40.24 2.12
C ARG A 115 11.50 -40.87 0.77
#